data_AF-A0A433E3R7-F1
#
_entry.id   AF-A0A433E3R7-F1
#
_cell.length_a   1.000
_cell.length_b   1.000
_cell.length_c   1.000
_cell.angle_alpha   90.00
_cell.angle_beta   90.00
_cell.angle_gamma   90.00
#
_symmetry.space_group_name_H-M   'P 1'
#
loop_
_entity.id
_entity.type
_entity.pdbx_description
1 polymer ?
#
loop_
_entity_poly.entity_id
_entity_poly.type
_entity_poly.pdbx_seq_one_letter_code
_entity_poly.pdbx_strand_id
1 'polypeptide(L)' 'MAMTIKVYEVDREGRTQVIRPESEVTPLKEPEYSHAFPACKCHICIEGIS' A
#
# COMPACT_ATOMS: atom_id res chain seq x y z
N MET A 1 -9.39 -19.10 8.17
CA MET A 1 -8.32 -18.28 8.81
C MET A 1 -8.78 -16.84 8.73
N ALA A 2 -8.86 -16.13 9.85
CA ALA A 2 -9.14 -14.70 9.86
C ALA A 2 -7.88 -13.94 9.39
N MET A 3 -8.03 -13.00 8.47
CA MET A 3 -6.94 -12.12 8.04
C MET A 3 -6.97 -10.87 8.92
N THR A 4 -5.81 -10.36 9.32
CA THR A 4 -5.70 -9.09 10.02
C THR A 4 -4.91 -8.08 9.21
N ILE A 5 -5.14 -6.79 9.45
CA ILE A 5 -4.34 -5.71 8.90
C ILE A 5 -4.01 -4.70 9.99
N LYS A 6 -2.77 -4.21 9.95
CA LYS A 6 -2.28 -3.08 10.74
C LYS A 6 -1.64 -2.09 9.77
N VAL A 7 -1.99 -0.81 9.87
CA VAL A 7 -1.57 0.20 8.90
C VAL A 7 -0.59 1.17 9.57
N TYR A 8 0.52 1.39 8.88
CA TYR A 8 1.58 2.28 9.32
C TYR A 8 1.76 3.40 8.30
N GLU A 9 2.01 4.60 8.78
CA GLU A 9 2.68 5.65 8.01
C GLU A 9 4.19 5.46 8.17
N VAL A 10 4.93 5.59 7.06
CA VAL A 10 6.39 5.45 7.02
C VAL A 10 6.96 6.72 6.41
N ASP A 11 7.85 7.39 7.13
CA ASP A 11 8.53 8.58 6.62
C ASP A 11 9.74 8.23 5.74
N ARG A 12 10.40 9.26 5.18
CA ARG A 12 11.58 9.09 4.32
C ARG A 12 12.80 8.51 5.04
N GLU A 13 12.84 8.58 6.36
CA GLU A 13 13.91 8.04 7.19
C GLU A 13 13.60 6.62 7.68
N GLY A 14 12.45 6.07 7.30
CA GLY A 14 12.00 4.75 7.69
C GLY A 14 11.38 4.69 9.09
N ARG A 15 11.09 5.83 9.72
CA ARG A 15 10.36 5.85 11.00
C ARG A 15 8.90 5.51 10.74
N THR A 16 8.30 4.75 11.65
CA THR A 16 6.93 4.26 11.49
C THR A 16 5.99 4.80 12.56
N GLN A 17 4.77 5.14 12.16
CA GLN A 17 3.68 5.49 13.07
C GLN A 17 2.47 4.62 12.77
N VAL A 18 1.84 4.03 13.80
CA VAL A 18 0.60 3.27 13.63
C VAL A 18 -0.55 4.22 13.39
N ILE A 19 -1.13 4.16 12.19
CA ILE A 19 -2.33 4.95 11.83
C ILE A 19 -3.62 4.13 11.93
N ARG A 20 -3.52 2.79 11.86
CA ARG A 20 -4.61 1.88 12.18
C ARG A 20 -4.09 0.71 13.01
N PRO A 21 -4.62 0.50 14.23
CA PRO A 21 -4.33 -0.69 15.03
C PRO A 21 -4.66 -1.99 14.26
N GLU A 22 -4.11 -3.10 14.75
CA GLU A 22 -4.42 -4.40 14.19
C GLU A 22 -5.91 -4.73 14.35
N SER A 23 -6.54 -5.15 13.25
CA SER A 23 -7.96 -5.52 13.21
C SER A 23 -8.21 -6.59 12.16
N GLU A 24 -9.23 -7.43 12.40
CA GLU A 24 -9.67 -8.43 11.43
C GLU A 24 -10.27 -7.77 10.19
N VAL A 25 -10.01 -8.36 9.03
CA VAL A 25 -10.52 -7.91 7.73
C VAL A 25 -10.91 -9.08 6.84
N THR A 26 -11.81 -8.80 5.90
CA THR A 26 -12.12 -9.68 4.78
C THR A 26 -11.45 -9.13 3.53
N PRO A 27 -10.44 -9.80 2.93
CA PRO A 27 -9.84 -9.34 1.69
C PRO A 27 -10.88 -9.31 0.57
N LEU A 28 -10.86 -8.24 -0.22
CA LEU A 28 -11.59 -8.21 -1.48
C LEU A 28 -10.91 -9.17 -2.47
N LYS A 29 -11.71 -9.85 -3.31
CA LYS A 29 -11.18 -10.73 -4.36
C LYS A 29 -10.43 -9.95 -5.45
N GLU A 30 -10.90 -8.75 -5.73
CA GLU A 30 -10.34 -7.82 -6.70
C GLU A 30 -10.32 -6.42 -6.10
N PRO A 31 -9.28 -5.60 -6.35
CA PRO A 31 -9.25 -4.22 -5.90
C PRO A 31 -10.31 -3.41 -6.64
N GLU A 32 -10.95 -2.47 -5.94
CA GLU A 32 -11.82 -1.49 -6.60
C GLU A 32 -11.00 -0.67 -7.61
N TYR A 33 -11.56 -0.40 -8.78
CA TYR A 33 -10.90 0.40 -9.82
C TYR A 33 -10.50 1.79 -9.33
N SER A 34 -11.31 2.37 -8.44
CA SER A 34 -11.04 3.64 -7.74
C SER A 34 -9.75 3.64 -6.91
N HIS A 35 -9.28 2.45 -6.51
CA HIS A 35 -8.05 2.27 -5.71
C HIS A 35 -6.83 2.01 -6.59
N ALA A 36 -6.96 2.04 -7.92
CA ALA A 36 -5.83 1.98 -8.82
C ALA A 36 -4.97 3.25 -8.68
N PHE A 37 -3.76 3.09 -8.17
CA PHE A 37 -2.78 4.17 -8.21
C PHE A 37 -2.42 4.50 -9.66
N PRO A 38 -2.25 5.78 -10.01
CA PRO A 38 -1.73 6.14 -11.33
C PRO A 38 -0.35 5.52 -11.52
N ALA A 39 -0.04 5.15 -12.76
CA ALA A 39 1.30 4.66 -13.09
C ALA A 39 2.37 5.66 -12.62
N CYS A 40 3.43 5.14 -11.98
CA CYS A 40 4.53 5.96 -11.50
C CYS A 40 5.20 6.68 -12.69
N LYS A 41 5.30 8.01 -12.59
CA LYS A 41 5.89 8.87 -13.63
C LYS A 41 7.34 9.27 -13.34
N CYS A 42 8.07 8.50 -12.53
CA CYS A 42 9.49 8.77 -12.33
C CYS A 42 10.31 8.28 -13.55
N HIS A 43 11.49 8.87 -13.75
CA HIS A 43 12.37 8.50 -14.86
C HIS A 43 12.70 6.99 -14.86
N ILE A 44 12.89 6.38 -13.68
CA ILE A 44 13.15 4.94 -13.53
C ILE A 44 12.00 4.09 -14.13
N CYS A 45 10.76 4.41 -13.79
CA CYS A 45 9.59 3.67 -14.26
C CYS A 45 9.22 3.98 -15.72
N ILE A 46 9.53 5.19 -16.21
CA ILE A 46 9.26 5.60 -17.60
C ILE A 46 10.30 5.00 -18.56
N GLU A 47 11.57 4.94 -18.16
CA GLU A 47 12.68 4.50 -19.02
C GLU A 47 12.82 2.98 -19.09
N GLY A 48 12.03 2.24 -18.30
CA GLY A 48 11.98 0.77 -18.38
C GLY A 48 13.29 0.09 -18.01
N ILE A 49 14.14 0.74 -17.20
CA ILE A 49 15.39 0.16 -16.71
C ILE A 49 15.03 -0.83 -15.60
N SER A 50 14.86 -2.10 -15.99
CA SER A 50 14.74 -3.27 -15.12
C SER A 50 16.10 -3.80 -14.69
#